data_AF-A0A7H8L4C6-F1
#
_entry.id   AF-A0A7H8L4C6-F1
#
_cell.length_a   1.000
_cell.length_b   1.000
_cell.length_c   1.000
_cell.angle_alpha   90.00
_cell.angle_beta   90.00
_cell.angle_gamma   90.00
#
_symmetry.space_group_name_H-M   'P 1'
#
loop_
_entity.id
_entity.type
_entity.pdbx_description
1 polymer ?
#
loop_
_entity_poly.entity_id
_entity_poly.type
_entity_poly.pdbx_seq_one_letter_code
_entity_poly.pdbx_strand_id
1 'polypeptide(L)'
;MTVKHAPKPLRVVLTDLNTDVVGAWRTAFAGTPGVEIRTGSILDVDVDAWVTPTNSRGLMNGGLDAVIKRHLGAGIQLRVQRAIRDGHGGELKVGGAVCVPSGAAVPRFLISTPTMRTSAQDVSQTLNVALACAAAFQAVHRQNAATPGSIASVALVGLGAQTGQVPAQVCANLMWTGHSLFEDHEFTDEDDLRATVTSQLDDLLAAPVDRPHRLAVPATARGTRRR
;
A
#
# COMPACT_ATOMS: atom_id res chain seq x y z
N MET A 1 -11.18 -33.41 -11.62
CA MET A 1 -10.70 -33.19 -10.23
C MET A 1 -10.23 -31.75 -10.13
N THR A 2 -11.01 -30.89 -9.49
CA THR A 2 -10.61 -29.50 -9.27
C THR A 2 -9.62 -29.47 -8.11
N VAL A 3 -8.34 -29.31 -8.42
CA VAL A 3 -7.30 -29.10 -7.41
C VAL A 3 -7.57 -27.73 -6.78
N LYS A 4 -8.17 -27.72 -5.59
CA LYS A 4 -8.23 -26.54 -4.71
C LYS A 4 -6.79 -26.14 -4.39
N HIS A 5 -6.21 -25.25 -5.18
CA HIS A 5 -4.97 -24.59 -4.80
C HIS A 5 -5.32 -23.70 -3.62
N ALA A 6 -4.81 -24.04 -2.43
CA ALA A 6 -4.77 -23.09 -1.33
C ALA A 6 -4.04 -21.83 -1.84
N PRO A 7 -4.58 -20.61 -1.62
CA PRO A 7 -3.91 -19.41 -2.06
C PRO A 7 -2.51 -19.38 -1.45
N LYS A 8 -1.49 -19.29 -2.31
CA LYS A 8 -0.11 -19.13 -1.87
C LYS A 8 0.00 -17.76 -1.17
N PRO A 9 0.68 -17.64 -0.03
CA PRO A 9 0.82 -16.35 0.64
C PRO A 9 1.47 -15.33 -0.29
N LEU A 10 0.98 -14.09 -0.25
CA LEU A 10 1.48 -12.98 -1.07
C LEU A 10 2.96 -12.75 -0.73
N ARG A 11 3.83 -12.73 -1.74
CA ARG A 11 5.23 -12.30 -1.54
C ARG A 11 5.29 -10.79 -1.49
N VAL A 12 5.71 -10.21 -0.36
CA VAL A 12 5.85 -8.77 -0.18
C VAL A 12 7.32 -8.40 -0.17
N VAL A 13 7.72 -7.42 -0.98
CA VAL A 13 9.08 -6.88 -0.99
C VAL A 13 9.05 -5.43 -0.54
N LEU A 14 9.65 -5.13 0.61
CA LEU A 14 9.91 -3.78 1.07
C LEU A 14 11.30 -3.37 0.60
N THR A 15 11.39 -2.34 -0.25
CA THR A 15 12.67 -1.84 -0.75
C THR A 15 12.69 -0.33 -0.72
N ASP A 16 13.82 0.24 -0.30
CA ASP A 16 14.04 1.68 -0.34
C ASP A 16 15.52 1.99 -0.51
N LEU A 17 15.81 3.17 -1.06
CA LEU A 17 17.17 3.72 -1.09
C LEU A 17 17.54 4.33 0.27
N ASN A 18 16.55 4.73 1.07
CA ASN A 18 16.76 5.26 2.41
C ASN A 18 17.05 4.13 3.40
N THR A 19 18.31 4.05 3.86
CA THR A 19 18.76 3.02 4.80
C THR A 19 18.09 3.11 6.17
N ASP A 20 17.63 4.29 6.59
CA ASP A 20 16.94 4.46 7.88
C ASP A 20 15.56 3.81 7.84
N VAL A 21 14.84 3.98 6.72
CA VAL A 21 13.55 3.30 6.47
C VAL A 21 13.74 1.80 6.42
N VAL A 22 14.77 1.33 5.70
CA VAL A 22 15.09 -0.10 5.63
C VAL A 22 15.44 -0.66 7.02
N GLY A 23 16.23 0.06 7.81
CA GLY A 23 16.55 -0.31 9.19
C GLY A 23 15.31 -0.40 10.07
N ALA A 24 14.44 0.59 10.00
CA ALA A 24 13.17 0.61 10.73
C ALA A 24 12.24 -0.54 10.35
N TRP A 25 12.15 -0.91 9.06
CA TRP A 25 11.38 -2.08 8.63
C TRP A 25 11.90 -3.38 9.21
N ARG A 26 13.23 -3.57 9.30
CA ARG A 26 13.81 -4.79 9.90
C ARG A 26 13.35 -5.00 11.33
N THR A 27 13.14 -3.91 12.07
CA THR A 27 12.58 -3.95 13.42
C THR A 27 11.06 -4.18 13.38
N ALA A 28 10.31 -3.38 12.62
CA ALA A 28 8.85 -3.40 12.62
C ALA A 28 8.27 -4.72 12.05
N PHE A 29 8.88 -5.25 10.99
CA PHE A 29 8.47 -6.49 10.31
C PHE A 29 9.25 -7.73 10.78
N ALA A 30 9.96 -7.63 11.91
CA ALA A 30 10.67 -8.77 12.48
C ALA A 30 9.70 -9.95 12.71
N GLY A 31 9.98 -11.09 12.07
CA GLY A 31 9.17 -12.30 12.21
C GLY A 31 7.87 -12.32 11.39
N THR A 32 7.63 -11.33 10.52
CA THR A 32 6.49 -11.36 9.59
C THR A 32 6.80 -12.29 8.40
N PRO A 33 6.10 -13.44 8.23
CA PRO A 33 6.36 -14.35 7.10
C PRO A 33 6.01 -13.69 5.76
N GLY A 34 6.69 -14.09 4.69
CA GLY A 34 6.38 -13.61 3.32
C GLY A 34 6.86 -12.19 3.00
N VAL A 35 7.42 -11.47 3.98
CA VAL A 35 8.01 -10.13 3.80
C VAL A 35 9.51 -10.24 3.62
N GLU A 36 10.00 -9.69 2.52
CA GLU A 36 11.41 -9.54 2.21
C GLU A 36 11.80 -8.06 2.28
N ILE A 37 12.93 -7.76 2.94
CA ILE A 37 13.39 -6.37 3.13
C ILE A 37 14.75 -6.19 2.48
N ARG A 38 14.86 -5.22 1.58
CA ARG A 38 16.06 -4.98 0.75
C ARG A 38 16.39 -3.49 0.74
N THR A 39 17.67 -3.15 0.63
CA THR A 39 18.11 -1.78 0.30
C THR A 39 18.33 -1.71 -1.20
N GLY A 40 17.62 -0.82 -1.89
CA GLY A 40 17.67 -0.74 -3.35
C GLY A 40 16.47 -0.03 -3.98
N SER A 41 16.55 0.17 -5.29
CA SER A 41 15.47 0.78 -6.07
C SER A 41 14.34 -0.22 -6.29
N ILE A 42 13.09 0.25 -6.24
CA ILE A 42 11.93 -0.56 -6.64
C ILE A 42 12.00 -0.98 -8.12
N LEU A 43 12.73 -0.24 -8.95
CA LEU A 43 12.92 -0.57 -10.36
C LEU A 43 13.68 -1.89 -10.58
N ASP A 44 14.47 -2.32 -9.59
CA ASP A 44 15.26 -3.55 -9.66
C ASP A 44 14.51 -4.77 -9.09
N VAL A 45 13.24 -4.58 -8.71
CA VAL A 45 12.43 -5.61 -8.05
C VAL A 45 11.47 -6.26 -9.03
N ASP A 46 11.73 -7.53 -9.31
CA ASP A 46 10.86 -8.40 -10.10
C ASP A 46 9.69 -8.93 -9.24
N VAL A 47 8.52 -8.33 -9.47
CA VAL A 47 7.23 -8.63 -8.83
C VAL A 47 6.08 -8.33 -9.79
N ASP A 48 4.89 -8.85 -9.49
CA ASP A 48 3.72 -8.63 -10.32
C ASP A 48 3.19 -7.19 -10.25
N ALA A 49 3.33 -6.55 -9.09
CA ALA A 49 2.84 -5.19 -8.84
C ALA A 49 3.84 -4.32 -8.08
N TRP A 50 3.97 -3.06 -8.49
CA TRP A 50 4.60 -2.02 -7.66
C TRP A 50 3.54 -1.15 -7.00
N VAL A 51 3.77 -0.73 -5.77
CA VAL A 51 2.97 0.29 -5.08
C VAL A 51 3.70 1.62 -5.13
N THR A 52 2.98 2.67 -5.53
CA THR A 52 3.53 4.03 -5.56
C THR A 52 2.69 4.99 -4.69
N PRO A 53 3.34 5.74 -3.77
CA PRO A 53 2.68 6.72 -2.91
C PRO A 53 2.45 8.04 -3.66
N THR A 54 1.24 8.26 -4.16
CA THR A 54 0.89 9.46 -4.94
C THR A 54 0.24 10.57 -4.10
N ASN A 55 -0.17 11.65 -4.76
CA ASN A 55 -1.23 12.54 -4.27
C ASN A 55 -2.62 12.08 -4.76
N SER A 56 -3.69 12.67 -4.22
CA SER A 56 -5.08 12.36 -4.55
C SER A 56 -5.48 12.59 -6.01
N ARG A 57 -4.68 13.31 -6.80
CA ARG A 57 -4.90 13.54 -8.25
C ARG A 57 -4.11 12.60 -9.14
N GLY A 58 -3.35 11.66 -8.56
CA GLY A 58 -2.48 10.74 -9.30
C GLY A 58 -1.39 11.45 -10.12
N LEU A 59 -0.96 12.64 -9.71
CA LEU A 59 0.10 13.37 -10.41
C LEU A 59 1.45 12.74 -10.06
N MET A 60 2.18 12.29 -11.08
CA MET A 60 3.42 11.53 -10.91
C MET A 60 4.64 12.39 -11.25
N ASN A 61 4.80 13.52 -10.57
CA ASN A 61 5.73 14.59 -10.99
C ASN A 61 6.99 14.73 -10.12
N GLY A 62 7.09 14.03 -8.99
CA GLY A 62 8.24 14.12 -8.09
C GLY A 62 8.56 12.79 -7.41
N GLY A 63 9.70 12.74 -6.73
CA GLY A 63 10.13 11.57 -5.95
C GLY A 63 10.09 10.27 -6.75
N LEU A 64 9.63 9.20 -6.10
CA LEU A 64 9.48 7.89 -6.73
C LEU A 64 8.51 7.91 -7.92
N ASP A 65 7.41 8.65 -7.84
CA ASP A 65 6.43 8.69 -8.92
C ASP A 65 7.03 9.15 -10.25
N ALA A 66 7.89 10.17 -10.21
CA ALA A 66 8.59 10.64 -11.41
C ALA A 66 9.52 9.57 -11.99
N VAL A 67 10.19 8.81 -11.11
CA VAL A 67 11.08 7.71 -11.50
C VAL A 67 10.29 6.58 -12.16
N ILE A 68 9.18 6.16 -11.55
CA ILE A 68 8.28 5.14 -12.13
C ILE A 68 7.70 5.61 -13.46
N LYS A 69 7.22 6.86 -13.54
CA LYS A 69 6.70 7.43 -14.80
C LYS A 69 7.76 7.46 -15.90
N ARG A 70 9.01 7.79 -15.57
CA ARG A 70 10.12 7.76 -16.54
C ARG A 70 10.42 6.33 -17.01
N HIS A 71 10.33 5.35 -16.12
CA HIS A 71 10.61 3.95 -16.43
C HIS A 71 9.49 3.29 -17.26
N LEU A 72 8.22 3.44 -16.85
CA LEU A 72 7.06 2.83 -17.52
C LEU A 72 6.50 3.67 -18.68
N GLY A 73 6.99 4.89 -18.85
CA GLY A 73 6.52 5.85 -19.84
C GLY A 73 5.32 6.69 -19.36
N ALA A 74 5.17 7.88 -19.96
CA ALA A 74 4.17 8.89 -19.55
C ALA A 74 2.71 8.40 -19.54
N GLY A 75 2.40 7.36 -20.32
CA GLY A 75 1.07 6.75 -20.36
C GLY A 75 0.61 6.16 -19.02
N ILE A 76 1.53 5.81 -18.11
CA ILE A 76 1.15 5.24 -16.81
C ILE A 76 0.34 6.22 -15.96
N GLN A 77 0.74 7.50 -15.95
CA GLN A 77 0.01 8.54 -15.23
C GLN A 77 -1.41 8.70 -15.80
N LEU A 78 -1.55 8.66 -17.13
CA LEU A 78 -2.86 8.78 -17.79
C LEU A 78 -3.78 7.62 -17.41
N ARG A 79 -3.26 6.40 -17.25
CA ARG A 79 -4.04 5.23 -16.78
C ARG A 79 -4.47 5.39 -15.33
N VAL A 80 -3.55 5.81 -14.45
CA VAL A 80 -3.86 6.11 -13.04
C VAL A 80 -4.94 7.18 -12.95
N GLN A 81 -4.77 8.32 -13.63
CA GLN A 81 -5.73 9.42 -13.61
C GLN A 81 -7.08 9.05 -14.23
N ARG A 82 -7.09 8.18 -15.26
CA ARG A 82 -8.31 7.60 -15.80
C ARG A 82 -9.03 6.75 -14.75
N ALA A 83 -8.33 5.84 -14.08
CA ALA A 83 -8.91 5.02 -13.03
C ALA A 83 -9.48 5.86 -11.86
N ILE A 84 -8.74 6.90 -11.45
CA ILE A 84 -9.20 7.85 -10.41
C ILE A 84 -10.45 8.62 -10.87
N ARG A 85 -10.49 9.08 -12.13
CA ARG A 85 -11.66 9.78 -12.66
C ARG A 85 -12.88 8.88 -12.73
N ASP A 86 -12.71 7.69 -13.30
CA ASP A 86 -13.82 6.79 -13.61
C ASP A 86 -14.36 6.11 -12.35
N GLY A 87 -13.51 5.84 -11.35
CA GLY A 87 -13.91 5.19 -10.09
C GLY A 87 -14.15 6.11 -8.90
N HIS A 88 -13.55 7.31 -8.88
CA HIS A 88 -13.53 8.17 -7.68
C HIS A 88 -13.85 9.65 -7.99
N GLY A 89 -14.46 9.94 -9.14
CA GLY A 89 -14.89 11.30 -9.48
C GLY A 89 -13.73 12.30 -9.67
N GLY A 90 -12.51 11.80 -9.91
CA GLY A 90 -11.34 12.63 -10.22
C GLY A 90 -10.49 13.04 -9.01
N GLU A 91 -10.81 12.52 -7.82
CA GLU A 91 -9.98 12.67 -6.62
C GLU A 91 -10.01 11.39 -5.77
N LEU A 92 -8.88 10.72 -5.63
CA LEU A 92 -8.74 9.52 -4.80
C LEU A 92 -8.39 9.92 -3.37
N LYS A 93 -9.28 9.63 -2.41
CA LYS A 93 -9.05 9.93 -0.99
C LYS A 93 -7.89 9.08 -0.43
N VAL A 94 -7.19 9.60 0.57
CA VAL A 94 -6.25 8.79 1.37
C VAL A 94 -7.01 7.61 1.98
N GLY A 95 -6.40 6.42 1.95
CA GLY A 95 -7.07 5.17 2.28
C GLY A 95 -7.87 4.57 1.12
N GLY A 96 -7.72 5.09 -0.10
CA GLY A 96 -8.16 4.45 -1.32
C GLY A 96 -6.98 4.04 -2.21
N ALA A 97 -7.21 3.14 -3.16
CA ALA A 97 -6.16 2.71 -4.09
C ALA A 97 -6.73 2.24 -5.43
N VAL A 98 -6.04 2.60 -6.52
CA VAL A 98 -6.34 2.11 -7.87
C VAL A 98 -5.22 1.19 -8.36
N CYS A 99 -5.60 0.04 -8.92
CA CYS A 99 -4.69 -0.88 -9.60
C CYS A 99 -4.87 -0.74 -11.12
N VAL A 100 -3.79 -0.49 -11.85
CA VAL A 100 -3.82 -0.36 -13.31
C VAL A 100 -2.76 -1.22 -13.97
N PRO A 101 -2.97 -1.70 -15.21
CA PRO A 101 -1.92 -2.32 -15.99
C PRO A 101 -0.76 -1.33 -16.23
N SER A 102 0.46 -1.77 -15.95
CA SER A 102 1.66 -0.95 -16.14
C SER A 102 1.99 -0.73 -17.62
N GLY A 103 1.63 -1.70 -18.47
CA GLY A 103 2.05 -1.78 -19.88
C GLY A 103 3.45 -2.38 -20.07
N ALA A 104 4.08 -2.87 -18.99
CA ALA A 104 5.36 -3.58 -19.01
C ALA A 104 5.17 -5.06 -18.63
N ALA A 105 6.19 -5.88 -18.90
CA ALA A 105 6.23 -7.26 -18.41
C ALA A 105 6.44 -7.32 -16.90
N VAL A 106 7.30 -6.43 -16.38
CA VAL A 106 7.63 -6.32 -14.96
C VAL A 106 7.69 -4.83 -14.58
N PRO A 107 6.91 -4.38 -13.58
CA PRO A 107 5.78 -5.10 -13.00
C PRO A 107 4.65 -5.18 -14.04
N ARG A 108 3.68 -6.09 -13.88
CA ARG A 108 2.47 -6.13 -14.72
C ARG A 108 1.45 -5.06 -14.31
N PHE A 109 1.45 -4.71 -13.02
CA PHE A 109 0.52 -3.78 -12.43
C PHE A 109 1.24 -2.64 -11.69
N LEU A 110 0.62 -1.47 -11.67
CA LEU A 110 0.95 -0.39 -10.76
C LEU A 110 -0.26 -0.13 -9.86
N ILE A 111 -0.03 -0.15 -8.55
CA ILE A 111 -1.01 0.22 -7.53
C ILE A 111 -0.67 1.64 -7.06
N SER A 112 -1.55 2.58 -7.35
CA SER A 112 -1.44 3.97 -6.92
C SER A 112 -2.28 4.16 -5.66
N THR A 113 -1.64 4.61 -4.57
CA THR A 113 -2.29 4.89 -3.29
C THR A 113 -1.85 6.27 -2.80
N PRO A 114 -2.77 7.20 -2.50
CA PRO A 114 -2.38 8.53 -2.10
C PRO A 114 -2.00 8.57 -0.63
N THR A 115 -0.84 9.15 -0.33
CA THR A 115 -0.39 9.42 1.06
C THR A 115 -0.58 10.87 1.46
N MET A 116 -1.00 11.70 0.51
CA MET A 116 -1.32 13.11 0.70
C MET A 116 -2.39 13.55 -0.28
N ARG A 117 -3.11 14.62 0.06
CA ARG A 117 -4.11 15.18 -0.85
C ARG A 117 -3.44 15.98 -1.98
N THR A 118 -2.52 16.86 -1.59
CA THR A 118 -1.73 17.70 -2.48
C THR A 118 -0.25 17.35 -2.34
N SER A 119 0.50 17.44 -3.43
CA SER A 119 1.95 17.20 -3.42
C SER A 119 2.67 18.07 -2.38
N ALA A 120 3.72 17.53 -1.76
CA ALA A 120 4.56 18.21 -0.78
C ALA A 120 3.84 18.60 0.53
N GLN A 121 2.73 17.94 0.86
CA GLN A 121 2.09 18.07 2.17
C GLN A 121 2.89 17.28 3.23
N ASP A 122 3.17 17.92 4.37
CA ASP A 122 3.65 17.24 5.57
C ASP A 122 2.53 16.38 6.16
N VAL A 123 2.81 15.08 6.32
CA VAL A 123 1.87 14.09 6.84
C VAL A 123 2.45 13.32 8.03
N SER A 124 3.53 13.84 8.63
CA SER A 124 4.25 13.25 9.76
C SER A 124 3.38 13.01 11.00
N GLN A 125 2.34 13.82 11.19
CA GLN A 125 1.38 13.74 12.31
C GLN A 125 0.02 13.15 11.89
N THR A 126 0.02 12.21 10.93
CA THR A 126 -1.22 11.62 10.40
C THR A 126 -1.13 10.10 10.27
N LEU A 127 -2.28 9.45 10.09
CA LEU A 127 -2.39 8.02 9.80
C LEU A 127 -2.27 7.69 8.30
N ASN A 128 -1.90 8.66 7.45
CA ASN A 128 -1.95 8.51 6.00
C ASN A 128 -1.12 7.32 5.49
N VAL A 129 0.02 7.04 6.12
CA VAL A 129 0.87 5.89 5.75
C VAL A 129 0.16 4.56 6.02
N ALA A 130 -0.51 4.41 7.17
CA ALA A 130 -1.24 3.19 7.50
C ALA A 130 -2.43 2.99 6.56
N LEU A 131 -3.20 4.05 6.33
CA LEU A 131 -4.33 4.05 5.39
C LEU A 131 -3.88 3.70 3.97
N ALA A 132 -2.83 4.34 3.47
CA ALA A 132 -2.32 4.10 2.13
C ALA A 132 -1.76 2.68 1.95
N CYS A 133 -1.05 2.19 2.97
CA CYS A 133 -0.51 0.82 3.00
C CYS A 133 -1.65 -0.20 2.95
N ALA A 134 -2.64 -0.07 3.84
CA ALA A 134 -3.80 -0.96 3.87
C ALA A 134 -4.57 -0.93 2.54
N ALA A 135 -4.82 0.26 1.99
CA ALA A 135 -5.52 0.41 0.71
C ALA A 135 -4.79 -0.27 -0.45
N ALA A 136 -3.46 -0.17 -0.51
CA ALA A 136 -2.66 -0.83 -1.54
C ALA A 136 -2.82 -2.36 -1.47
N PHE A 137 -2.78 -2.92 -0.27
CA PHE A 137 -3.01 -4.34 -0.06
C PHE A 137 -4.46 -4.78 -0.37
N GLN A 138 -5.46 -3.97 -0.02
CA GLN A 138 -6.85 -4.23 -0.44
C GLN A 138 -7.03 -4.15 -1.97
N ALA A 139 -6.23 -3.35 -2.67
CA ALA A 139 -6.23 -3.36 -4.14
C ALA A 139 -5.70 -4.69 -4.72
N VAL A 140 -4.76 -5.34 -4.03
CA VAL A 140 -4.30 -6.70 -4.40
C VAL A 140 -5.42 -7.71 -4.27
N HIS A 141 -6.18 -7.69 -3.16
CA HIS A 141 -7.35 -8.56 -2.96
C HIS A 141 -8.38 -8.36 -4.06
N ARG A 142 -8.79 -7.11 -4.31
CA ARG A 142 -9.77 -6.78 -5.38
C ARG A 142 -9.31 -7.24 -6.76
N GLN A 143 -8.03 -7.03 -7.10
CA GLN A 143 -7.47 -7.46 -8.38
C GLN A 143 -7.44 -9.00 -8.50
N ASN A 144 -7.11 -9.71 -7.41
CA ASN A 144 -7.15 -11.17 -7.37
C ASN A 144 -8.57 -11.74 -7.33
N ALA A 145 -9.55 -11.04 -6.78
CA ALA A 145 -10.95 -11.43 -6.85
C ALA A 145 -11.48 -11.34 -8.30
N ALA A 146 -11.10 -10.28 -9.03
CA ALA A 146 -11.44 -10.09 -10.43
C ALA A 146 -10.66 -11.03 -11.38
N THR A 147 -9.40 -11.32 -11.07
CA THR A 147 -8.54 -12.21 -11.85
C THR A 147 -7.66 -13.03 -10.91
N PRO A 148 -8.10 -14.23 -10.52
CA PRO A 148 -7.39 -15.08 -9.55
C PRO A 148 -5.92 -15.31 -9.90
N GLY A 149 -5.04 -15.01 -8.96
CA GLY A 149 -3.58 -15.21 -9.11
C GLY A 149 -2.89 -14.17 -10.00
N SER A 150 -3.56 -13.07 -10.37
CA SER A 150 -2.96 -12.01 -11.17
C SER A 150 -1.89 -11.19 -10.42
N ILE A 151 -1.93 -11.16 -9.10
CA ILE A 151 -0.86 -10.58 -8.26
C ILE A 151 -0.50 -11.61 -7.17
N ALA A 152 0.65 -12.25 -7.32
CA ALA A 152 1.23 -13.14 -6.31
C ALA A 152 2.41 -12.50 -5.58
N SER A 153 2.88 -11.35 -6.06
CA SER A 153 3.98 -10.60 -5.47
C SER A 153 3.83 -9.09 -5.66
N VAL A 154 4.21 -8.33 -4.63
CA VAL A 154 4.10 -6.86 -4.62
C VAL A 154 5.34 -6.23 -3.99
N ALA A 155 5.77 -5.08 -4.51
CA ALA A 155 6.82 -4.27 -3.92
C ALA A 155 6.32 -2.90 -3.45
N LEU A 156 6.78 -2.47 -2.27
CA LEU A 156 6.45 -1.19 -1.66
C LEU A 156 7.74 -0.46 -1.23
N VAL A 157 7.66 0.88 -1.21
CA VAL A 157 8.67 1.78 -0.64
C VAL A 157 8.18 2.42 0.66
N GLY A 158 9.00 3.26 1.30
CA GLY A 158 8.58 4.10 2.42
C GLY A 158 7.52 5.12 2.00
N LEU A 159 6.23 4.76 2.15
CA LEU A 159 5.09 5.50 1.57
C LEU A 159 4.94 6.97 2.02
N GLY A 160 5.56 7.39 3.12
CA GLY A 160 5.53 8.78 3.60
C GLY A 160 6.89 9.35 4.04
N ALA A 161 7.97 8.56 3.91
CA ALA A 161 9.23 8.85 4.59
C ALA A 161 10.05 10.00 3.95
N GLN A 162 9.80 10.31 2.68
CA GLN A 162 10.50 11.38 1.97
C GLN A 162 9.68 12.68 1.98
N THR A 163 8.85 12.89 0.95
CA THR A 163 8.08 14.14 0.79
C THR A 163 7.09 14.38 1.92
N GLY A 164 6.58 13.31 2.54
CA GLY A 164 5.63 13.39 3.65
C GLY A 164 6.26 13.66 5.01
N GLN A 165 7.59 13.72 5.11
CA GLN A 165 8.37 13.99 6.33
C GLN A 165 8.10 13.02 7.50
N VAL A 166 7.51 11.85 7.23
CA VAL A 166 7.24 10.86 8.27
C VAL A 166 8.58 10.25 8.73
N PRO A 167 8.92 10.29 10.03
CA PRO A 167 10.14 9.66 10.52
C PRO A 167 10.20 8.17 10.16
N ALA A 168 11.39 7.65 9.85
CA ALA A 168 11.56 6.28 9.35
C ALA A 168 10.89 5.21 10.24
N GLN A 169 11.07 5.31 11.56
CA GLN A 169 10.45 4.38 12.50
C GLN A 169 8.92 4.46 12.49
N VAL A 170 8.36 5.67 12.44
CA VAL A 170 6.91 5.91 12.35
C VAL A 170 6.36 5.35 11.04
N CYS A 171 7.06 5.60 9.93
CA CYS A 171 6.68 5.09 8.61
C CYS A 171 6.65 3.56 8.60
N ALA A 172 7.68 2.91 9.15
CA ALA A 172 7.74 1.46 9.24
C ALA A 172 6.63 0.87 10.11
N ASN A 173 6.36 1.47 11.27
CA ASN A 173 5.31 1.04 12.18
C ASN A 173 3.92 1.17 11.54
N LEU A 174 3.62 2.30 10.90
CA LEU A 174 2.35 2.52 10.20
C LEU A 174 2.18 1.59 8.99
N MET A 175 3.25 1.31 8.24
CA MET A 175 3.21 0.34 7.16
C MET A 175 2.92 -1.07 7.69
N TRP A 176 3.53 -1.47 8.81
CA TRP A 176 3.25 -2.75 9.43
C TRP A 176 1.80 -2.85 9.91
N THR A 177 1.27 -1.78 10.53
CA THR A 177 -0.13 -1.69 10.93
C THR A 177 -1.06 -1.91 9.74
N GLY A 178 -0.83 -1.21 8.61
CA GLY A 178 -1.61 -1.39 7.38
C GLY A 178 -1.48 -2.80 6.76
N HIS A 179 -0.28 -3.38 6.79
CA HIS A 179 -0.03 -4.76 6.34
C HIS A 179 -0.75 -5.78 7.22
N SER A 180 -0.75 -5.63 8.54
CA SER A 180 -1.40 -6.59 9.46
C SER A 180 -2.89 -6.74 9.18
N LEU A 181 -3.55 -5.65 8.78
CA LEU A 181 -4.96 -5.65 8.43
C LEU A 181 -5.28 -6.45 7.16
N PHE A 182 -4.35 -6.51 6.21
CA PHE A 182 -4.51 -7.26 4.95
C PHE A 182 -4.59 -8.76 5.17
N GLU A 183 -3.77 -9.31 6.08
CA GLU A 183 -3.78 -10.74 6.42
C GLU A 183 -5.08 -11.14 7.12
N ASP A 184 -5.62 -10.21 7.91
CA ASP A 184 -6.70 -10.53 8.84
C ASP A 184 -8.10 -10.20 8.25
N HIS A 185 -8.21 -9.31 7.25
CA HIS A 185 -9.50 -8.89 6.67
C HIS A 185 -9.44 -8.37 5.22
N GLU A 186 -10.49 -8.65 4.46
CA GLU A 186 -10.75 -8.04 3.14
C GLU A 186 -11.88 -7.01 3.26
N PHE A 187 -11.59 -5.77 2.86
CA PHE A 187 -12.56 -4.69 2.79
C PHE A 187 -13.06 -4.52 1.37
N THR A 188 -14.37 -4.53 1.19
CA THR A 188 -15.01 -4.21 -0.09
C THR A 188 -15.27 -2.71 -0.27
N ASP A 189 -15.24 -1.94 0.81
CA ASP A 189 -15.48 -0.50 0.84
C ASP A 189 -14.30 0.25 1.49
N GLU A 190 -13.86 1.33 0.84
CA GLU A 190 -12.76 2.17 1.32
C GLU A 190 -13.16 3.06 2.51
N ASP A 191 -14.45 3.43 2.64
CA ASP A 191 -14.96 4.17 3.80
C ASP A 191 -14.97 3.28 5.05
N ASP A 192 -15.32 2.00 4.92
CA ASP A 192 -15.22 1.03 6.01
C ASP A 192 -13.77 0.79 6.44
N LEU A 193 -12.85 0.70 5.47
CA LEU A 193 -11.42 0.63 5.73
C LEU A 193 -10.95 1.86 6.52
N ARG A 194 -11.29 3.07 6.05
CA ARG A 194 -10.95 4.33 6.73
C ARG A 194 -11.51 4.34 8.16
N ALA A 195 -12.79 4.06 8.33
CA ALA A 195 -13.45 4.06 9.63
C ALA A 195 -12.79 3.06 10.60
N THR A 196 -12.43 1.87 10.11
CA THR A 196 -11.77 0.83 10.93
C THR A 196 -10.38 1.28 11.38
N VAL A 197 -9.57 1.77 10.46
CA VAL A 197 -8.20 2.20 10.77
C VAL A 197 -8.22 3.40 11.71
N THR A 198 -9.04 4.40 11.44
CA THR A 198 -9.12 5.62 12.26
C THR A 198 -9.66 5.33 13.65
N SER A 199 -10.77 4.58 13.78
CA SER A 199 -11.36 4.28 15.11
C SER A 199 -10.45 3.50 16.07
N GLN A 200 -9.47 2.75 15.54
CA GLN A 200 -8.54 1.96 16.35
C GLN A 200 -7.19 2.62 16.54
N LEU A 201 -6.84 3.61 15.71
CA LEU A 201 -5.58 4.33 15.77
C LEU A 201 -5.73 5.79 16.21
N ASP A 202 -6.94 6.29 16.44
CA ASP A 202 -7.17 7.65 16.92
C ASP A 202 -6.45 7.89 18.26
N ASP A 203 -6.45 6.90 19.15
CA ASP A 203 -5.69 6.96 20.41
C ASP A 203 -4.16 6.92 20.18
N LEU A 204 -3.69 6.36 19.06
CA LEU A 204 -2.27 6.24 18.72
C LEU A 204 -1.68 7.50 18.11
N LEU A 205 -2.51 8.43 17.61
CA LEU A 205 -2.04 9.78 17.30
C LEU A 205 -1.63 10.54 18.58
N ALA A 206 -2.17 10.15 19.74
CA ALA A 206 -1.83 10.71 21.05
C ALA A 206 -0.77 9.89 21.82
N ALA A 207 -0.55 8.62 21.44
CA ALA A 207 0.42 7.74 22.08
C ALA A 207 1.78 7.75 21.36
N PRO A 208 2.89 7.40 22.05
CA PRO A 208 4.19 7.28 21.40
C PRO A 208 4.13 6.22 20.30
N VAL A 209 4.50 6.59 19.07
CA VAL A 209 4.56 5.66 17.91
C VAL A 209 5.84 4.79 17.97
N ASP A 210 6.28 4.43 19.17
CA ASP A 210 7.54 3.72 19.40
C ASP A 210 7.45 2.24 19.00
N ARG A 211 6.24 1.68 18.89
CA ARG A 211 6.00 0.29 18.47
C ARG A 211 4.90 0.16 17.41
N PRO A 212 5.00 -0.83 16.51
CA PRO A 212 3.92 -1.14 15.58
C PRO A 212 2.68 -1.62 16.34
N HIS A 213 1.51 -1.13 15.94
CA HIS A 213 0.23 -1.52 16.54
C HIS A 213 -0.59 -2.40 15.59
N ARG A 214 -1.09 -3.54 16.07
CA ARG A 214 -1.91 -4.44 15.25
C ARG A 214 -3.36 -4.02 15.35
N LEU A 215 -4.00 -3.80 14.20
CA LEU A 215 -5.43 -3.53 14.15
C LEU A 215 -6.22 -4.79 14.51
N ALA A 216 -7.24 -4.63 15.34
CA ALA A 216 -8.26 -5.64 15.55
C ALA A 216 -9.15 -5.76 14.30
N VAL A 217 -9.52 -7.00 13.97
CA VAL A 217 -10.50 -7.26 12.91
C VAL A 217 -11.88 -6.75 13.33
N PRO A 218 -12.60 -5.97 12.50
CA PRO A 218 -13.95 -5.53 12.79
C PRO A 218 -14.88 -6.69 13.19
N ALA A 219 -15.67 -6.50 14.25
CA ALA A 219 -16.57 -7.55 14.77
C ALA A 219 -17.65 -7.99 13.75
N THR A 220 -18.02 -7.12 12.82
CA THR A 220 -18.96 -7.39 11.72
C THR A 220 -18.43 -8.42 10.70
N ALA A 221 -17.13 -8.73 10.72
CA ALA A 221 -16.50 -9.71 9.84
C ALA A 221 -16.73 -11.18 10.23
N ARG A 222 -17.30 -11.47 11.42
CA ARG A 222 -17.55 -12.87 11.85
C ARG A 222 -18.68 -13.57 11.07
N GLY A 223 -19.26 -12.91 10.07
CA GLY A 223 -20.45 -13.33 9.36
C GLY A 223 -20.27 -14.01 8.00
N THR A 224 -19.07 -14.41 7.56
CA THR A 224 -18.93 -15.13 6.27
C THR A 224 -17.84 -16.21 6.28
N ARG A 225 -17.82 -17.07 7.30
CA ARG A 225 -17.29 -18.43 7.10
C ARG A 225 -18.33 -19.26 6.32
N ARG A 226 -18.33 -19.13 4.98
CA ARG A 226 -19.00 -20.12 4.14
C ARG A 226 -18.16 -21.40 4.09
N ARG A 227 -18.83 -22.50 4.48
CA ARG A 227 -18.36 -23.88 4.52
C ARG A 227 -17.80 -24.37 3.18
#